data_AF-A0A170PQC7-F1
#
_entry.id   AF-A0A170PQC7-F1
#
_cell.length_a   1.000
_cell.length_b   1.000
_cell.length_c   1.000
_cell.angle_alpha   90.00
_cell.angle_beta   90.00
_cell.angle_gamma   90.00
#
_symmetry.space_group_name_H-M   'P 1'
#
loop_
_entity.id
_entity.type
_entity.pdbx_description
1 polymer ?
#
loop_
_entity_poly.entity_id
_entity_poly.type
_entity_poly.pdbx_seq_one_letter_code
_entity_poly.pdbx_strand_id
1 'polypeptide(L)'
;MLILRDAGGGATRFDQFQKNLGIAPNILTRRLAALTESGLLERRRYSDHPPRDEYLLTATGRDFLPVLFAFGAWGARHFGDAPVSRLVEAGSGVSVEAIVVDKASGMALSDLDLRVEQPGA
;
A
#
# COMPACT_ATOMS: atom_id res chain seq x y z
N MET A 1 -2.64 -1.20 7.41
CA MET A 1 -1.82 -0.63 6.32
C MET A 1 -2.73 -0.09 5.20
N LEU A 2 -3.70 0.78 5.53
CA LEU A 2 -4.69 1.31 4.56
C LEU A 2 -4.32 2.70 4.04
N ILE A 3 -3.40 3.40 4.72
CA ILE A 3 -2.94 4.74 4.33
C ILE A 3 -2.21 4.69 2.97
N LEU A 4 -1.32 3.72 2.76
CA LEU A 4 -0.61 3.59 1.47
C LEU A 4 -1.56 3.22 0.34
N ARG A 5 -2.56 2.37 0.59
CA ARG A 5 -3.64 2.08 -0.37
C ARG A 5 -4.37 3.37 -0.77
N ASP A 6 -4.79 4.16 0.20
CA ASP A 6 -5.49 5.42 -0.06
C ASP A 6 -4.61 6.42 -0.80
N ALA A 7 -3.33 6.48 -0.44
CA ALA A 7 -2.35 7.33 -1.13
C ALA A 7 -2.13 6.88 -2.58
N GLY A 8 -2.10 5.58 -2.84
CA GLY A 8 -2.06 5.01 -4.19
C GLY A 8 -3.32 5.33 -5.00
N GLY A 9 -4.46 5.52 -4.32
CA GLY A 9 -5.70 6.02 -4.89
C GLY A 9 -5.79 7.54 -5.01
N GLY A 10 -4.72 8.29 -4.70
CA GLY A 10 -4.65 9.74 -4.86
C GLY A 10 -5.02 10.57 -3.62
N ALA A 11 -5.27 9.94 -2.46
CA ALA A 11 -5.43 10.71 -1.22
C ALA A 11 -4.07 11.28 -0.79
N THR A 12 -3.99 12.60 -0.63
CA THR A 12 -2.74 13.26 -0.19
C THR A 12 -2.92 14.06 1.11
N ARG A 13 -4.15 14.35 1.54
CA ARG A 13 -4.44 15.24 2.67
C ARG A 13 -4.87 14.46 3.91
N PHE A 14 -4.51 14.97 5.08
CA PHE A 14 -4.86 14.36 6.38
C PHE A 14 -6.36 14.06 6.50
N ASP A 15 -7.21 15.03 6.22
CA ASP A 15 -8.66 14.89 6.33
C ASP A 15 -9.23 13.82 5.38
N GLN A 16 -8.61 13.62 4.22
CA GLN A 16 -9.00 12.57 3.28
C GLN A 16 -8.71 11.19 3.88
N PHE A 17 -7.51 10.99 4.41
CA PHE A 17 -7.15 9.75 5.10
C PHE A 17 -8.04 9.53 6.33
N GLN A 18 -8.31 10.56 7.12
CA GLN A 18 -9.16 10.44 8.29
C GLN A 18 -10.59 10.01 7.91
N LYS A 19 -11.17 10.66 6.90
CA LYS A 19 -12.51 10.34 6.39
C LYS A 19 -12.59 8.92 5.84
N ASN A 20 -11.61 8.50 5.05
CA ASN A 20 -11.61 7.18 4.42
C ASN A 20 -11.42 6.04 5.44
N LEU A 21 -10.57 6.26 6.44
CA LEU A 21 -10.15 5.21 7.37
C LEU A 21 -11.00 5.14 8.64
N GLY A 22 -11.72 6.21 8.98
CA GLY A 22 -12.54 6.28 10.20
C GLY A 22 -11.73 6.15 11.50
N ILE A 23 -10.42 6.40 11.46
CA ILE A 23 -9.54 6.27 12.64
C ILE A 23 -9.38 7.58 13.39
N ALA A 24 -9.09 7.48 14.69
CA ALA A 24 -8.83 8.64 15.54
C ALA A 24 -7.64 9.49 15.01
N PRO A 25 -7.73 10.83 15.04
CA PRO A 25 -6.69 11.72 14.50
C PRO A 25 -5.30 11.43 15.06
N ASN A 26 -5.18 11.22 16.38
CA ASN A 26 -3.89 10.94 17.03
C ASN A 26 -3.23 9.65 16.51
N ILE A 27 -4.03 8.65 16.16
CA ILE A 27 -3.54 7.39 15.58
C ILE A 27 -3.07 7.62 14.14
N LEU A 28 -3.85 8.39 13.36
CA LEU A 28 -3.49 8.74 11.99
C LEU A 28 -2.18 9.52 11.94
N THR A 29 -2.01 10.53 12.80
CA THR A 29 -0.77 11.32 12.91
C THR A 29 0.44 10.44 13.16
N ARG A 30 0.36 9.53 14.14
CA ARG A 30 1.47 8.60 14.44
C ARG A 30 1.80 7.70 13.26
N ARG A 31 0.78 7.18 12.56
CA ARG A 31 1.00 6.30 11.40
C ARG A 31 1.59 7.05 10.20
N LEU A 32 1.11 8.25 9.91
CA LEU A 32 1.67 9.10 8.85
C LEU A 32 3.13 9.47 9.16
N ALA A 33 3.44 9.80 10.42
CA ALA A 33 4.80 10.05 10.84
C ALA A 33 5.71 8.83 10.61
N ALA A 34 5.30 7.64 11.08
CA ALA A 34 6.08 6.42 10.88
C ALA A 34 6.27 6.06 9.39
N LEU A 35 5.26 6.23 8.56
CA LEU A 35 5.36 6.03 7.11
C LEU A 35 6.27 7.06 6.43
N THR A 36 6.33 8.28 6.95
CA THR A 36 7.25 9.31 6.47
C THR A 36 8.69 9.01 6.88
N GLU A 37 8.89 8.61 8.13
CA GLU A 37 10.21 8.25 8.69
C GLU A 37 10.82 7.02 8.01
N SER A 38 10.00 6.03 7.66
CA SER A 38 10.40 4.86 6.87
C SER A 38 10.61 5.15 5.38
N GLY A 39 10.39 6.39 4.92
CA GLY A 39 10.59 6.78 3.53
C GLY A 39 9.55 6.22 2.56
N LEU A 40 8.40 5.72 3.03
CA LEU A 40 7.29 5.26 2.18
C LEU A 40 6.39 6.43 1.76
N LEU A 41 6.32 7.47 2.59
CA LEU A 41 5.67 8.74 2.29
C LEU A 41 6.67 9.89 2.43
N GLU A 42 6.41 10.98 1.72
CA GLU A 42 7.06 12.26 1.92
C GLU A 42 6.00 13.26 2.38
N ARG A 43 6.29 14.01 3.44
CA ARG A 43 5.45 15.13 3.86
C ARG A 43 5.92 16.40 3.18
N ARG A 44 5.07 17.00 2.35
CA ARG A 44 5.35 18.24 1.62
C ARG A 44 4.40 19.36 2.04
N ARG A 45 4.94 20.53 2.34
CA ARG A 45 4.17 21.77 2.52
C ARG A 45 3.80 22.32 1.14
N TYR A 46 2.51 22.51 0.86
CA TYR A 46 2.05 23.06 -0.44
C TYR A 46 1.43 24.46 -0.33
N SER A 47 1.14 24.92 0.90
CA SER A 47 0.64 26.27 1.16
C SER A 47 1.16 26.73 2.50
N ASP A 48 1.82 27.89 2.55
CA ASP A 48 2.28 28.46 3.82
C ASP A 48 1.22 29.33 4.50
N HIS A 49 0.23 29.82 3.76
CA HIS A 49 -0.75 30.80 4.23
C HIS A 49 -2.18 30.44 3.73
N PRO A 50 -2.98 29.66 4.50
CA PRO A 50 -2.62 28.98 5.74
C PRO A 50 -1.68 27.78 5.51
N PRO A 51 -0.92 27.36 6.53
CA PRO A 51 -0.12 26.13 6.52
C PRO A 51 -0.94 24.90 6.11
N ARG A 52 -0.58 24.25 5.00
CA ARG A 52 -1.17 22.97 4.58
C ARG A 52 -0.11 22.01 4.09
N ASP A 53 -0.12 20.83 4.70
CA ASP A 53 0.75 19.72 4.34
C ASP A 53 -0.03 18.68 3.53
N GLU A 54 0.70 17.97 2.67
CA GLU A 54 0.26 16.77 1.99
C GLU A 54 1.28 15.65 2.19
N TYR A 55 0.82 14.41 1.99
CA TYR A 55 1.60 13.20 2.11
C TYR A 55 1.60 12.50 0.76
N LEU A 56 2.79 12.35 0.17
CA LEU A 56 2.96 11.83 -1.19
C LEU A 56 3.71 10.50 -1.14
N LEU A 57 3.32 9.56 -1.99
CA LEU A 57 4.07 8.32 -2.15
C LEU A 57 5.44 8.60 -2.76
N THR A 58 6.48 8.09 -2.09
CA THR A 58 7.84 8.04 -2.62
C THR A 58 7.97 6.90 -3.65
N ALA A 59 9.13 6.77 -4.30
CA ALA A 59 9.43 5.60 -5.13
C ALA A 59 9.28 4.29 -4.33
N THR A 60 9.91 4.20 -3.15
CA THR A 60 9.80 3.06 -2.24
C THR A 60 8.35 2.77 -1.84
N GLY A 61 7.55 3.82 -1.58
CA GLY A 61 6.14 3.68 -1.25
C GLY A 61 5.32 3.10 -2.41
N ARG A 62 5.60 3.52 -3.65
CA ARG A 62 4.93 3.01 -4.86
C ARG A 62 5.30 1.54 -5.11
N ASP A 63 6.58 1.20 -4.98
CA ASP A 63 7.08 -0.16 -5.17
C ASP A 63 6.49 -1.14 -4.14
N PHE A 64 6.04 -0.63 -2.99
CA PHE A 64 5.37 -1.44 -1.97
C PHE A 64 3.88 -1.72 -2.26
N LEU A 65 3.22 -0.95 -3.13
CA LEU A 65 1.79 -1.14 -3.42
C LEU A 65 1.45 -2.54 -3.93
N PRO A 66 2.18 -3.12 -4.91
CA PRO A 66 1.90 -4.49 -5.37
C PRO A 66 1.94 -5.52 -4.24
N VAL A 67 2.90 -5.39 -3.30
CA VAL A 67 3.02 -6.27 -2.13
C VAL A 67 1.79 -6.14 -1.22
N LEU A 68 1.35 -4.90 -0.97
CA LEU A 68 0.15 -4.63 -0.17
C LEU A 68 -1.11 -5.25 -0.79
N PHE A 69 -1.27 -5.15 -2.12
CA PHE A 69 -2.40 -5.73 -2.81
C PHE A 69 -2.34 -7.26 -2.89
N ALA A 70 -1.15 -7.86 -3.03
CA ALA A 70 -0.98 -9.31 -2.95
C ALA A 70 -1.38 -9.84 -1.57
N PHE A 71 -0.96 -9.16 -0.49
CA PHE A 71 -1.39 -9.48 0.87
C PHE A 71 -2.91 -9.34 1.05
N GLY A 72 -3.50 -8.28 0.51
CA GLY A 72 -4.95 -8.07 0.52
C GLY A 72 -5.72 -9.16 -0.24
N ALA A 73 -5.23 -9.57 -1.41
CA ALA A 73 -5.83 -10.63 -2.22
C ALA A 73 -5.80 -12.00 -1.52
N TRP A 74 -4.68 -12.34 -0.88
CA TRP A 74 -4.59 -13.52 -0.01
C TRP A 74 -5.62 -13.45 1.13
N GLY A 75 -5.70 -12.33 1.84
CA GLY A 75 -6.67 -12.14 2.91
C GLY A 75 -8.12 -12.28 2.44
N ALA A 76 -8.45 -11.72 1.29
CA ALA A 76 -9.78 -11.84 0.69
C ALA A 76 -10.13 -13.29 0.32
N ARG A 77 -9.18 -14.05 -0.23
CA ARG A 77 -9.39 -15.45 -0.64
C ARG A 77 -9.73 -16.38 0.52
N HIS A 78 -9.16 -16.12 1.70
CA HIS A 78 -9.28 -17.01 2.86
C HIS A 78 -10.26 -16.51 3.92
N PHE A 79 -10.51 -15.20 3.99
CA PHE A 79 -11.30 -14.59 5.07
C PHE A 79 -12.37 -13.59 4.57
N GLY A 80 -12.54 -13.47 3.25
CA GLY A 80 -13.34 -12.40 2.66
C GLY A 80 -14.84 -12.69 2.55
N ASP A 81 -15.64 -12.10 3.45
CA ASP A 81 -17.07 -11.83 3.25
C ASP A 81 -17.34 -10.37 2.79
N ALA A 82 -16.29 -9.53 2.69
CA ALA A 82 -16.40 -8.10 2.42
C ALA A 82 -15.60 -7.65 1.19
N PRO A 83 -16.08 -6.64 0.43
CA PRO A 83 -15.41 -6.13 -0.76
C PRO A 83 -14.05 -5.50 -0.43
N VAL A 84 -13.00 -5.99 -1.09
CA VAL A 84 -11.64 -5.42 -1.02
C VAL A 84 -11.38 -4.49 -2.20
N SER A 85 -10.54 -3.47 -2.01
CA SER A 85 -10.06 -2.67 -3.16
C SER A 85 -9.26 -3.53 -4.11
N ARG A 86 -9.50 -3.30 -5.41
CA ARG A 86 -8.82 -3.97 -6.50
C ARG A 86 -7.83 -3.01 -7.15
N LEU A 87 -6.72 -3.55 -7.62
CA LEU A 87 -5.90 -2.85 -8.61
C LEU A 87 -6.64 -2.86 -9.93
N VAL A 88 -6.61 -1.74 -10.63
CA VAL A 88 -7.12 -1.62 -11.99
C VAL A 88 -6.05 -0.98 -12.86
N GLU A 89 -5.92 -1.44 -14.09
CA GLU A 89 -5.09 -0.77 -15.08
C GLU A 89 -5.78 0.55 -15.47
N ALA A 90 -5.03 1.66 -15.41
CA ALA A 90 -5.63 3.00 -15.41
C ALA A 90 -6.28 3.40 -16.74
N GLY A 91 -5.85 2.83 -17.87
CA GLY A 91 -6.36 3.18 -19.20
C GLY A 91 -7.60 2.40 -19.61
N SER A 92 -7.69 1.14 -19.17
CA SER A 92 -8.70 0.15 -19.56
C SER A 92 -9.70 -0.15 -18.44
N GLY A 93 -9.35 0.13 -17.18
CA GLY A 93 -10.14 -0.23 -16.01
C GLY A 93 -10.17 -1.72 -15.70
N VAL A 94 -9.38 -2.53 -16.42
CA VAL A 94 -9.31 -3.99 -16.21
C VAL A 94 -8.72 -4.27 -14.83
N SER A 95 -9.37 -5.15 -14.08
CA SER A 95 -8.90 -5.59 -12.78
C SER A 95 -7.59 -6.35 -12.91
N VAL A 96 -6.60 -5.97 -12.09
CA VAL A 96 -5.31 -6.62 -12.01
C VAL A 96 -5.23 -7.36 -10.67
N GLU A 97 -4.81 -8.62 -10.71
CA GLU A 97 -4.46 -9.37 -9.51
C GLU A 97 -2.94 -9.33 -9.30
N ALA A 98 -2.50 -8.92 -8.12
CA ALA A 98 -1.10 -8.95 -7.76
C ALA A 98 -0.71 -10.37 -7.34
N ILE A 99 0.11 -11.03 -8.17
CA ILE A 99 0.67 -12.36 -7.89
C ILE A 99 2.18 -12.24 -7.65
N VAL A 100 2.73 -13.17 -6.88
CA VAL A 100 4.18 -13.29 -6.65
C VAL A 100 4.69 -14.47 -7.46
N VAL A 101 5.60 -14.20 -8.40
CA VAL A 101 6.20 -15.20 -9.29
C VAL A 101 7.69 -15.28 -9.02
N ASP A 102 8.26 -16.47 -9.24
CA ASP A 102 9.70 -16.60 -9.40
C ASP A 102 10.11 -15.90 -10.71
N LYS A 103 11.14 -15.06 -10.63
CA LYS A 103 11.60 -14.26 -11.76
C LYS A 103 12.19 -15.12 -12.87
N ALA A 104 12.82 -16.24 -12.54
CA ALA A 104 13.54 -17.07 -13.51
C ALA A 104 12.58 -17.97 -14.32
N SER A 105 11.67 -18.64 -13.63
CA SER A 105 10.71 -19.58 -14.22
C SER A 105 9.41 -18.91 -14.67
N GLY A 106 9.05 -17.75 -14.11
CA GLY A 106 7.74 -17.12 -14.28
C GLY A 106 6.60 -17.85 -13.57
N MET A 107 6.89 -18.93 -12.83
CA MET A 107 5.89 -19.68 -12.09
C MET A 107 5.48 -18.94 -10.82
N ALA A 108 4.21 -19.05 -10.45
CA ALA A 108 3.75 -18.55 -9.16
C ALA A 108 4.52 -19.25 -8.03
N LEU A 109 4.96 -18.50 -7.02
CA LEU A 109 5.66 -19.10 -5.87
C LEU A 109 4.79 -20.10 -5.12
N SER A 110 3.46 -20.00 -5.22
CA SER A 110 2.51 -20.97 -4.68
C SER A 110 2.59 -22.35 -5.32
N ASP A 111 3.15 -22.43 -6.53
CA ASP A 111 3.16 -23.64 -7.36
C ASP A 111 4.53 -24.33 -7.31
N LEU A 112 5.47 -23.78 -6.54
CA LEU A 112 6.82 -24.30 -6.36
C LEU A 112 6.95 -25.02 -5.01
N ASP A 113 7.72 -26.10 -4.99
CA ASP A 113 8.12 -26.76 -3.75
C ASP A 113 9.32 -26.01 -3.14
N LEU A 114 9.03 -25.01 -2.32
CA LEU A 114 10.01 -24.09 -1.75
C LEU A 114 10.45 -24.50 -0.34
N ARG A 115 11.76 -24.43 -0.08
CA ARG A 115 12.34 -24.57 1.27
C ARG A 115 13.08 -23.29 1.66
N VAL A 116 12.86 -22.82 2.89
CA VAL A 116 13.62 -21.70 3.46
C VAL A 116 14.98 -22.20 3.93
N GLU A 117 16.05 -21.63 3.40
CA GLU A 117 17.40 -21.81 3.89
C GLU A 117 17.82 -20.59 4.71
N GLN A 118 18.22 -20.81 5.97
CA GLN A 118 18.76 -19.74 6.81
C GLN A 118 20.21 -19.46 6.38
N PRO A 119 20.65 -18.19 6.36
CA PRO A 119 22.06 -17.89 6.16
C PRO A 119 22.88 -18.63 7.23
N GLY A 120 23.99 -19.26 6.84
CA GLY A 120 24.92 -19.89 7.79
C GLY A 120 25.33 -18.91 8.88
N ALA A 121 25.34 -19.38 10.12
CA ALA A 121 25.72 -18.62 11.31
C ALA A 121 27.14 -18.05 11.24
#